data_AF-A0A6I7WG39-F1
#
_entry.id   AF-A0A6I7WG39-F1
#
_cell.length_a   1.000
_cell.length_b   1.000
_cell.length_c   1.000
_cell.angle_alpha   90.00
_cell.angle_beta   90.00
_cell.angle_gamma   90.00
#
_symmetry.space_group_name_H-M   'P 1'
#
loop_
_entity.id
_entity.type
_entity.pdbx_description
1 polymer ?
#
loop_
_entity_poly.entity_id
_entity_poly.type
_entity_poly.pdbx_seq_one_letter_code
_entity_poly.pdbx_strand_id
1 'polypeptide(L)'
;MIGLAPYGKLNQELYELLSATISVQGFDCQHSSKNLFASIADLENFKRLDQDPIEKAADLAFTGQYFFAELMTKLLQHLQQQTGSKNLTLGGGCALNSAFNGQIQDRTDFPQVFIPSAPADDGTALGAAWLALHHDQPDLALANSVVKSPYLG
;
A
#
# COMPACT_ATOMS: atom_id res chain seq x y z
N MET A 1 -0.10 19.00 6.58
CA MET A 1 -1.08 18.30 7.44
C MET A 1 -1.11 16.85 6.99
N ILE A 2 -0.72 15.90 7.83
CA ILE A 2 -0.70 14.46 7.48
C ILE A 2 -2.04 13.85 7.93
N GLY A 3 -2.66 13.01 7.10
CA GLY A 3 -3.84 12.23 7.49
C GLY A 3 -5.21 12.91 7.30
N LEU A 4 -5.45 13.53 6.14
CA LEU A 4 -6.76 14.14 5.82
C LEU A 4 -7.82 13.12 5.36
N ALA A 5 -7.41 11.95 4.87
CA ALA A 5 -8.30 10.95 4.29
C ALA A 5 -9.51 10.59 5.19
N PRO A 6 -9.39 10.38 6.52
CA PRO A 6 -10.53 10.02 7.35
C PRO A 6 -11.67 11.06 7.41
N TYR A 7 -11.40 12.30 7.02
CA TYR A 7 -12.38 13.41 7.05
C TYR A 7 -13.04 13.68 5.70
N GLY A 8 -12.56 13.01 4.64
CA GLY A 8 -13.07 13.20 3.29
C GLY A 8 -14.23 12.30 2.95
N LYS A 9 -14.81 12.56 1.80
CA LYS A 9 -15.83 11.76 1.12
C LYS A 9 -15.33 11.35 -0.25
N LEU A 10 -15.96 10.32 -0.82
CA LEU A 10 -15.63 9.87 -2.17
C LEU A 10 -15.97 10.96 -3.19
N ASN A 11 -14.98 11.41 -3.94
CA ASN A 11 -15.18 12.18 -5.15
C ASN A 11 -15.29 11.20 -6.33
N GLN A 12 -16.52 11.06 -6.86
CA GLN A 12 -16.83 10.08 -7.90
C GLN A 12 -16.06 10.34 -9.21
N GLU A 13 -15.92 11.61 -9.61
CA GLU A 13 -15.25 11.99 -10.86
C GLU A 13 -13.75 11.65 -10.81
N LEU A 14 -13.11 11.97 -9.68
CA LEU A 14 -11.71 11.59 -9.46
C LEU A 14 -11.53 10.08 -9.40
N TYR A 15 -12.44 9.36 -8.75
CA TYR A 15 -12.39 7.91 -8.68
C TYR A 15 -12.46 7.26 -10.06
N GLU A 16 -13.36 7.76 -10.92
CA GLU A 16 -13.50 7.30 -12.31
C GLU A 16 -12.24 7.59 -13.12
N LEU A 17 -11.65 8.78 -12.94
CA LEU A 17 -10.39 9.15 -13.58
C LEU A 17 -9.24 8.20 -13.17
N LEU A 18 -9.11 7.91 -11.88
CA LEU A 18 -8.09 6.99 -11.36
C LEU A 18 -8.31 5.56 -11.90
N SER A 19 -9.56 5.09 -11.90
CA SER A 19 -9.95 3.77 -12.40
C SER A 19 -9.73 3.59 -13.90
N ALA A 20 -9.87 4.66 -14.68
CA ALA A 20 -9.56 4.65 -16.11
C ALA A 20 -8.04 4.66 -16.40
N THR A 21 -7.23 5.06 -15.42
CA THR A 21 -5.78 5.21 -15.56
C THR A 21 -5.03 3.93 -15.18
N ILE A 22 -5.41 3.33 -14.04
CA ILE A 22 -4.74 2.17 -13.46
C ILE A 22 -5.76 1.06 -13.25
N SER A 23 -5.43 -0.13 -13.75
CA SER A 23 -6.19 -1.34 -13.45
C SER A 23 -5.26 -2.47 -13.05
N VAL A 24 -5.79 -3.39 -12.24
CA VAL A 24 -5.07 -4.58 -11.78
C VAL A 24 -5.89 -5.80 -12.16
N GLN A 25 -5.26 -6.72 -12.90
CA GLN A 25 -5.80 -8.04 -13.20
C GLN A 25 -4.79 -9.11 -12.78
N GLY A 26 -5.07 -9.79 -11.68
CA GLY A 26 -4.09 -10.68 -11.06
C GLY A 26 -2.86 -9.89 -10.59
N PHE A 27 -1.67 -10.25 -11.05
CA PHE A 27 -0.44 -9.48 -10.83
C PHE A 27 -0.12 -8.48 -11.95
N ASP A 28 -0.93 -8.45 -13.01
CA ASP A 28 -0.73 -7.52 -14.12
C ASP A 28 -1.35 -6.16 -13.77
N CYS A 29 -0.47 -5.21 -13.43
CA CYS A 29 -0.82 -3.80 -13.31
C CYS A 29 -0.75 -3.15 -14.69
N GLN A 30 -1.91 -2.88 -15.29
CA GLN A 30 -1.99 -2.18 -16.56
C GLN A 30 -2.18 -0.69 -16.34
N HIS A 31 -1.37 0.10 -17.03
CA HIS A 31 -1.52 1.55 -17.12
C HIS A 31 -1.70 1.92 -18.59
N SER A 32 -2.71 2.73 -18.90
CA SER A 32 -2.86 3.25 -20.26
C SER A 32 -1.96 4.48 -20.42
N SER A 33 -0.77 4.33 -20.99
CA SER A 33 0.20 5.46 -21.11
C SER A 33 -0.34 6.63 -21.93
N LYS A 34 -1.23 6.39 -22.91
CA LYS A 34 -1.91 7.47 -23.68
C LYS A 34 -2.94 8.22 -22.83
N ASN A 35 -3.67 7.53 -21.96
CA ASN A 35 -4.60 8.17 -21.06
C ASN A 35 -3.88 8.80 -19.88
N LEU A 36 -2.72 8.28 -19.45
CA LEU A 36 -1.97 8.80 -18.31
C LEU A 36 -1.64 10.30 -18.47
N PHE A 37 -1.15 10.73 -19.63
CA PHE A 37 -0.83 12.15 -19.86
C PHE A 37 -2.07 13.04 -19.97
N ALA A 38 -3.15 12.55 -20.61
CA ALA A 38 -4.42 13.27 -20.66
C ALA A 38 -5.03 13.40 -19.25
N SER A 39 -5.06 12.30 -18.51
CA SER A 39 -5.52 12.22 -17.13
C SER A 39 -4.66 13.03 -16.17
N ILE A 40 -3.35 13.19 -16.41
CA ILE A 40 -2.51 14.12 -15.63
C ILE A 40 -2.96 15.58 -15.84
N ALA A 41 -3.30 15.96 -17.07
CA ALA A 41 -3.87 17.28 -17.32
C ALA A 41 -5.23 17.44 -16.64
N ASP A 42 -6.06 16.40 -16.66
CA ASP A 42 -7.35 16.40 -15.96
C ASP A 42 -7.20 16.41 -14.43
N LEU A 43 -6.13 15.82 -13.89
CA LEU A 43 -5.80 15.86 -12.46
C LEU A 43 -5.49 17.27 -11.97
N GLU A 44 -5.00 18.17 -12.82
CA GLU A 44 -4.83 19.59 -12.47
C GLU A 44 -6.18 20.26 -12.12
N ASN A 45 -7.31 19.75 -12.64
CA ASN A 45 -8.63 20.26 -12.26
C ASN A 45 -8.99 19.97 -10.79
N PHE A 46 -8.36 18.96 -10.18
CA PHE A 46 -8.53 18.61 -8.77
C PHE A 46 -7.50 19.28 -7.87
N LYS A 47 -6.62 20.12 -8.42
CA LYS A 47 -5.64 20.87 -7.66
C LYS A 47 -6.32 21.87 -6.73
N ARG A 48 -5.95 21.78 -5.45
CA ARG A 48 -6.41 22.72 -4.43
C ARG A 48 -5.70 24.07 -4.59
N LEU A 49 -6.46 25.15 -4.59
CA LEU A 49 -5.96 26.52 -4.44
C LEU A 49 -5.90 26.91 -2.96
N ASP A 50 -5.07 27.89 -2.60
CA ASP A 50 -4.90 28.27 -1.18
C ASP A 50 -6.20 28.71 -0.49
N GLN A 51 -7.10 29.30 -1.27
CA GLN A 51 -8.42 29.77 -0.85
C GLN A 51 -9.51 28.68 -0.85
N ASP A 52 -9.20 27.47 -1.33
CA ASP A 52 -10.17 26.38 -1.31
C ASP A 52 -10.39 25.82 0.11
N PRO A 53 -11.63 25.38 0.41
CA PRO A 53 -11.94 24.72 1.67
C PRO A 53 -11.08 23.46 1.87
N ILE A 54 -10.70 23.19 3.12
CA ILE A 54 -9.83 22.05 3.48
C ILE A 54 -10.51 20.71 3.16
N GLU A 55 -11.84 20.69 3.13
CA GLU A 55 -12.69 19.56 2.77
C GLU A 55 -12.37 19.04 1.37
N LYS A 56 -12.07 19.91 0.40
CA LYS A 56 -11.64 19.46 -0.95
C LYS A 56 -10.36 18.65 -0.89
N ALA A 57 -9.41 19.03 -0.03
CA ALA A 57 -8.18 18.28 0.18
C ALA A 57 -8.45 16.94 0.88
N ALA A 58 -9.41 16.92 1.81
CA ALA A 58 -9.84 15.71 2.48
C ALA A 58 -10.51 14.73 1.52
N ASP A 59 -11.41 15.21 0.65
CA ASP A 59 -12.09 14.39 -0.37
C ASP A 59 -11.08 13.79 -1.37
N LEU A 60 -10.11 14.60 -1.82
CA LEU A 60 -9.00 14.13 -2.67
C LEU A 60 -8.18 13.04 -1.97
N ALA A 61 -7.78 13.27 -0.72
CA ALA A 61 -7.01 12.30 0.06
C ALA A 61 -7.81 11.02 0.34
N PHE A 62 -9.10 11.13 0.66
CA PHE A 62 -9.98 9.99 0.88
C PHE A 62 -10.12 9.16 -0.40
N THR A 63 -10.39 9.81 -1.53
CA THR A 63 -10.60 9.12 -2.81
C THR A 63 -9.35 8.37 -3.25
N GLY A 64 -8.17 8.99 -3.14
CA GLY A 64 -6.90 8.32 -3.42
C GLY A 64 -6.63 7.14 -2.49
N GLN A 65 -6.86 7.30 -1.19
CA GLN A 65 -6.71 6.22 -0.21
C GLN A 65 -7.69 5.06 -0.47
N TYR A 66 -8.95 5.38 -0.80
CA TYR A 66 -10.00 4.42 -1.12
C TYR A 66 -9.61 3.59 -2.35
N PHE A 67 -9.24 4.26 -3.44
CA PHE A 67 -8.81 3.62 -4.67
C PHE A 67 -7.55 2.75 -4.46
N PHE A 68 -6.56 3.26 -3.73
CA PHE A 68 -5.37 2.49 -3.34
C PHE A 68 -5.74 1.21 -2.58
N ALA A 69 -6.62 1.32 -1.58
CA ALA A 69 -7.04 0.18 -0.78
C ALA A 69 -7.76 -0.88 -1.64
N GLU A 70 -8.56 -0.48 -2.62
CA GLU A 70 -9.21 -1.41 -3.55
C GLU A 70 -8.20 -2.14 -4.44
N LEU A 71 -7.23 -1.44 -5.04
CA LEU A 71 -6.21 -2.06 -5.87
C LEU A 71 -5.35 -3.05 -5.06
N MET A 72 -4.89 -2.63 -3.87
CA MET A 72 -4.12 -3.50 -2.99
C MET A 72 -4.92 -4.72 -2.55
N THR A 73 -6.21 -4.57 -2.25
CA THR A 73 -7.10 -5.68 -1.91
C THR A 73 -7.15 -6.71 -3.05
N LYS A 74 -7.34 -6.26 -4.29
CA LYS A 74 -7.35 -7.15 -5.47
C LYS A 74 -6.04 -7.91 -5.63
N LEU A 75 -4.89 -7.23 -5.47
CA LEU A 75 -3.56 -7.86 -5.52
C LEU A 75 -3.40 -8.94 -4.44
N LEU A 76 -3.75 -8.61 -3.19
CA LEU A 76 -3.59 -9.54 -2.07
C LEU A 76 -4.55 -10.73 -2.17
N GLN A 77 -5.80 -10.52 -2.56
CA GLN A 77 -6.75 -11.62 -2.80
C GLN A 77 -6.26 -12.54 -3.92
N HIS A 78 -5.70 -11.99 -4.99
CA HIS A 78 -5.10 -12.81 -6.04
C HIS A 78 -3.88 -13.58 -5.54
N LEU A 79 -2.96 -12.93 -4.81
CA LEU A 79 -1.80 -13.58 -4.20
C LEU A 79 -2.21 -14.75 -3.33
N GLN A 80 -3.25 -14.56 -2.52
CA GLN A 80 -3.78 -15.61 -1.69
C GLN A 80 -4.34 -16.78 -2.51
N GLN A 81 -5.12 -16.50 -3.55
CA GLN A 81 -5.65 -17.54 -4.43
C GLN A 81 -4.55 -18.35 -5.13
N GLN A 82 -3.44 -17.71 -5.51
CA GLN A 82 -2.32 -18.37 -6.17
C GLN A 82 -1.46 -19.21 -5.20
N THR A 83 -1.29 -18.76 -3.96
CA THR A 83 -0.34 -19.38 -3.02
C THR A 83 -1.02 -20.30 -1.99
N GLY A 84 -2.29 -20.06 -1.67
CA GLY A 84 -2.98 -20.68 -0.54
C GLY A 84 -2.39 -20.33 0.83
N SER A 85 -1.43 -19.40 0.90
CA SER A 85 -0.75 -19.04 2.14
C SER A 85 -1.72 -18.34 3.10
N LYS A 86 -1.56 -18.66 4.40
CA LYS A 86 -2.22 -17.94 5.50
C LYS A 86 -1.37 -16.81 6.07
N ASN A 87 -0.09 -16.78 5.70
CA ASN A 87 0.89 -15.80 6.17
C ASN A 87 1.21 -14.83 5.03
N LEU A 88 1.02 -13.54 5.30
CA LEU A 88 1.40 -12.43 4.43
C LEU A 88 2.55 -11.65 5.07
N THR A 89 3.62 -11.45 4.32
CA THR A 89 4.63 -10.44 4.63
C THR A 89 4.53 -9.34 3.59
N LEU A 90 4.42 -8.08 4.01
CA LEU A 90 4.34 -6.92 3.12
C LEU A 90 5.56 -6.02 3.29
N GLY A 91 6.25 -5.73 2.19
CA GLY A 91 7.36 -4.79 2.10
C GLY A 91 7.14 -3.73 1.02
N GLY A 92 8.08 -2.80 0.89
CA GLY A 92 8.01 -1.63 0.01
C GLY A 92 7.33 -0.42 0.66
N GLY A 93 7.50 0.75 0.05
CA GLY A 93 6.97 2.03 0.57
C GLY A 93 5.45 2.04 0.77
N CYS A 94 4.70 1.31 -0.05
CA CYS A 94 3.24 1.15 0.11
C CYS A 94 2.85 0.47 1.42
N ALA A 95 3.73 -0.37 2.00
CA ALA A 95 3.51 -1.03 3.28
C ALA A 95 3.56 -0.06 4.48
N LEU A 96 4.00 1.19 4.28
CA LEU A 96 3.89 2.26 5.29
C LEU A 96 2.46 2.79 5.45
N ASN A 97 1.52 2.38 4.60
CA ASN A 97 0.12 2.82 4.66
C ASN A 97 -0.63 2.13 5.81
N SER A 98 -0.48 2.66 7.02
CA SER A 98 -1.10 2.10 8.24
C SER A 98 -2.64 2.03 8.14
N ALA A 99 -3.26 2.98 7.43
CA ALA A 99 -4.71 3.01 7.22
C ALA A 99 -5.20 1.79 6.42
N PHE A 100 -4.44 1.37 5.40
CA PHE A 100 -4.74 0.13 4.66
C PHE A 100 -4.34 -1.12 5.45
N ASN A 101 -3.16 -1.10 6.10
CA ASN A 101 -2.64 -2.25 6.84
C ASN A 101 -3.63 -2.75 7.91
N GLY A 102 -4.28 -1.82 8.62
CA GLY A 102 -5.30 -2.15 9.62
C GLY A 102 -6.57 -2.78 9.05
N GLN A 103 -6.76 -2.77 7.74
CA GLN A 103 -7.94 -3.33 7.05
C GLN A 103 -7.62 -4.62 6.29
N ILE A 104 -6.36 -5.09 6.26
CA ILE A 104 -5.96 -6.25 5.45
C ILE A 104 -6.75 -7.49 5.87
N GLN A 105 -6.88 -7.76 7.17
CA GLN A 105 -7.58 -8.93 7.69
C GLN A 105 -9.10 -8.88 7.43
N ASP A 106 -9.68 -7.68 7.31
CA ASP A 106 -11.10 -7.51 7.00
C ASP A 106 -11.39 -7.63 5.50
N ARG A 107 -10.37 -7.39 4.65
CA ARG A 107 -10.50 -7.31 3.19
C ARG A 107 -9.97 -8.55 2.46
N THR A 108 -9.23 -9.41 3.15
CA THR A 108 -8.53 -10.56 2.58
C THR A 108 -8.58 -11.74 3.56
N ASP A 109 -8.37 -12.98 3.09
CA ASP A 109 -8.39 -14.13 3.99
C ASP A 109 -6.99 -14.39 4.62
N PHE A 110 -6.13 -13.38 4.74
CA PHE A 110 -4.81 -13.52 5.38
C PHE A 110 -4.94 -13.32 6.91
N PRO A 111 -5.00 -14.39 7.73
CA PRO A 111 -5.13 -14.26 9.18
C PRO A 111 -3.85 -13.75 9.86
N GLN A 112 -2.69 -13.93 9.21
CA GLN A 112 -1.39 -13.53 9.76
C GLN A 112 -0.71 -12.55 8.81
N VAL A 113 -0.51 -11.33 9.29
CA VAL A 113 0.12 -10.26 8.52
C VAL A 113 1.33 -9.76 9.28
N PHE A 114 2.49 -9.78 8.64
CA PHE A 114 3.73 -9.23 9.14
C PHE A 114 4.21 -8.08 8.25
N ILE A 115 4.48 -6.93 8.86
CA ILE A 115 5.05 -5.77 8.19
C ILE A 115 6.28 -5.37 9.01
N PRO A 116 7.49 -5.42 8.44
CA PRO A 116 8.69 -5.03 9.16
C PRO A 116 8.66 -3.53 9.47
N SER A 117 9.37 -3.12 10.51
CA SER A 117 9.33 -1.73 11.01
C SER A 117 9.92 -0.71 10.05
N ALA A 118 10.84 -1.14 9.18
CA ALA A 118 11.36 -0.38 8.05
C ALA A 118 11.03 -1.17 6.78
N PRO A 119 9.78 -1.11 6.28
CA PRO A 119 9.39 -1.89 5.12
C PRO A 119 9.80 -1.23 3.80
N ALA A 120 10.15 0.06 3.81
CA ALA A 120 10.53 0.80 2.62
C ALA A 120 12.05 0.72 2.38
N ASP A 121 12.56 1.63 1.56
CA ASP A 121 13.98 1.65 1.15
C ASP A 121 14.94 1.77 2.34
N ASP A 122 14.49 2.34 3.46
CA ASP A 122 15.19 2.43 4.73
C ASP A 122 15.48 1.06 5.37
N GLY A 123 14.73 0.02 5.01
CA GLY A 123 14.95 -1.37 5.45
C GLY A 123 15.84 -2.21 4.53
N THR A 124 16.22 -1.71 3.36
CA THR A 124 16.92 -2.53 2.34
C THR A 124 18.26 -3.06 2.82
N ALA A 125 19.04 -2.26 3.54
CA ALA A 125 20.32 -2.69 4.13
C ALA A 125 20.13 -3.85 5.12
N LEU A 126 19.07 -3.80 5.95
CA LEU A 126 18.73 -4.87 6.87
C LEU A 126 18.32 -6.13 6.09
N GLY A 127 17.47 -5.99 5.08
CA GLY A 127 17.06 -7.10 4.21
C GLY A 127 18.25 -7.77 3.52
N ALA A 128 19.21 -6.99 3.02
CA ALA A 128 20.44 -7.50 2.41
C ALA A 128 21.32 -8.25 3.42
N ALA A 129 21.48 -7.73 4.64
CA ALA A 129 22.21 -8.41 5.70
C ALA A 129 21.56 -9.73 6.11
N TRP A 130 20.23 -9.76 6.21
CA TRP A 130 19.46 -10.98 6.49
C TRP A 130 19.59 -12.02 5.37
N LEU A 131 19.55 -11.59 4.11
CA LEU A 131 19.74 -12.47 2.96
C LEU A 131 21.15 -13.08 2.94
N ALA A 132 22.18 -12.27 3.17
CA ALA A 132 23.56 -12.74 3.26
C ALA A 132 23.77 -13.71 4.43
N LEU A 133 23.22 -13.40 5.61
CA LEU A 133 23.28 -14.28 6.77
C LEU A 133 22.60 -15.63 6.49
N HIS A 134 21.42 -15.63 5.87
CA HIS A 134 20.71 -16.87 5.54
C HIS A 134 21.48 -17.70 4.50
N HIS A 135 22.14 -17.04 3.54
CA HIS A 135 22.99 -17.71 2.57
C HIS A 135 24.24 -18.35 3.21
N ASP A 136 24.91 -17.62 4.10
CA ASP A 136 26.16 -18.06 4.74
C ASP A 136 25.91 -19.07 5.87
N GLN A 137 24.74 -19.01 6.50
CA GLN A 137 24.33 -19.88 7.61
C GLN A 137 22.88 -20.39 7.42
N PRO A 138 22.63 -21.30 6.47
CA PRO A 138 21.27 -21.77 6.15
C PRO A 138 20.59 -22.51 7.30
N ASP A 139 21.37 -23.19 8.15
CA ASP A 139 20.88 -23.94 9.32
C ASP A 139 20.71 -23.06 10.57
N LEU A 140 20.99 -21.76 10.47
CA LEU A 140 20.81 -20.83 11.59
C LEU A 140 19.32 -20.67 11.92
N ALA A 141 18.85 -21.46 12.87
CA ALA A 141 17.53 -21.29 13.45
C ALA A 141 17.60 -20.16 14.50
N LEU A 142 16.93 -19.05 14.23
CA LEU A 142 16.67 -18.01 15.23
C LEU A 142 15.56 -18.47 16.16
N ALA A 143 15.87 -19.45 17.01
CA ALA A 143 14.95 -19.95 18.01
C ALA A 143 14.71 -18.87 19.07
N ASN A 144 13.45 -18.59 19.39
CA ASN A 144 13.02 -17.69 20.47
C ASN A 144 13.43 -16.22 20.33
N SER A 145 13.61 -15.71 19.10
CA SER A 145 13.68 -14.26 18.90
C SER A 145 12.30 -13.66 19.18
N VAL A 146 12.11 -13.21 20.42
CA VAL A 146 10.98 -12.32 20.75
C VAL A 146 11.03 -11.17 19.76
N VAL A 147 9.94 -10.95 19.02
CA VAL A 147 9.83 -9.79 18.13
C VAL A 147 9.91 -8.57 19.02
N LYS A 148 11.09 -7.95 18.97
CA LYS A 148 11.45 -6.79 19.75
C LYS A 148 10.72 -5.57 19.21
N SER A 149 10.35 -4.66 20.09
CA SER A 149 9.74 -3.40 19.65
C SER A 149 10.80 -2.63 18.87
N PRO A 150 10.48 -2.08 17.68
CA PRO A 150 11.43 -1.26 16.93
C PRO A 150 11.90 -0.02 17.71
N TYR A 151 11.17 0.35 18.77
CA TYR A 151 11.49 1.51 19.60
C TYR A 151 12.23 1.16 20.90
N LEU A 152 12.10 -0.07 21.41
CA LEU A 152 12.58 -0.41 22.75
C LEU A 152 13.50 -1.64 22.81
N GLY A 153 13.70 -2.35 21.68
CA GLY A 153 14.45 -3.60 21.68
C GLY A 153 13.73 -4.67 22.47
#